data_AF-A0A2S5PBR4-F1
#
_entry.id   AF-A0A2S5PBR4-F1
#
_cell.length_a   1.000
_cell.length_b   1.000
_cell.length_c   1.000
_cell.angle_alpha   90.00
_cell.angle_beta   90.00
_cell.angle_gamma   90.00
#
_symmetry.space_group_name_H-M   'P 1'
#
loop_
_entity.id
_entity.type
_entity.pdbx_description
1 polymer ?
#
loop_
_entity_poly.entity_id
_entity_poly.type
_entity_poly.pdbx_seq_one_letter_code
_entity_poly.pdbx_strand_id
1 'polypeptide(L)'
;MKRQVTVLAFVAPTVILMACSTFVDIAGLPHTGAQINGTYVPTNAEKSLDCRQLKVQVTSQIDRTKEISIAVPEDKRRGPKTVASLFAQITGTSSRGVKTIAEYDNARMRARTLNEVMRSKHCPTVDIDAELRETDLIVAAARG
;
A
#
# COMPACT_ATOMS: atom_id res chain seq x y z
N MET A 1 -53.51 -32.77 35.74
CA MET A 1 -54.62 -32.37 34.86
C MET A 1 -54.61 -30.85 34.68
N LYS A 2 -54.80 -30.41 33.43
CA LYS A 2 -55.22 -29.08 32.92
C LYS A 2 -54.26 -27.86 32.96
N ARG A 3 -53.82 -27.55 31.74
CA ARG A 3 -53.25 -26.33 31.15
C ARG A 3 -54.05 -25.06 31.47
N GLN A 4 -53.41 -23.89 31.42
CA GLN A 4 -53.87 -22.77 30.58
C GLN A 4 -52.67 -21.95 30.03
N VAL A 5 -52.81 -21.60 28.75
CA VAL A 5 -51.88 -20.86 27.87
C VAL A 5 -52.71 -19.74 27.25
N THR A 6 -52.29 -18.47 27.37
CA THR A 6 -52.72 -17.33 26.53
C THR A 6 -51.64 -16.24 26.64
N VAL A 7 -50.60 -16.24 25.81
CA VAL A 7 -50.44 -15.48 24.55
C VAL A 7 -50.84 -14.00 24.66
N LEU A 8 -49.83 -13.12 24.74
CA LEU A 8 -49.94 -11.76 24.20
C LEU A 8 -48.75 -11.57 23.25
N ALA A 9 -49.09 -11.68 21.97
CA ALA A 9 -48.23 -11.44 20.84
C ALA A 9 -47.83 -9.96 20.81
N PHE A 10 -46.53 -9.68 20.77
CA PHE A 10 -46.03 -8.42 20.24
C PHE A 10 -45.15 -8.70 19.02
N VAL A 11 -45.55 -8.02 17.95
CA VAL A 11 -45.11 -8.12 16.56
C VAL A 11 -43.65 -7.64 16.42
N ALA A 12 -42.89 -8.30 15.55
CA ALA A 12 -41.50 -8.01 15.19
C ALA A 12 -41.32 -6.61 14.53
N PRO A 13 -40.08 -6.09 14.41
CA PRO A 13 -39.27 -6.54 13.28
C PRO A 13 -37.81 -6.84 13.61
N THR A 14 -37.39 -7.95 13.02
CA THR A 14 -36.04 -8.44 12.78
C THR A 14 -35.26 -7.48 11.88
N VAL A 15 -34.34 -6.67 12.42
CA VAL A 15 -33.16 -6.16 11.70
C VAL A 15 -32.14 -5.75 12.76
N ILE A 16 -31.01 -6.46 12.92
CA ILE A 16 -29.67 -5.85 13.08
C ILE A 16 -28.61 -6.89 12.62
N LEU A 17 -28.24 -6.76 11.35
CA LEU A 17 -26.87 -6.89 10.81
C LEU A 17 -26.07 -8.16 11.14
N MET A 18 -26.38 -9.25 10.42
CA MET A 18 -25.29 -10.04 9.81
C MET A 18 -24.66 -9.19 8.70
N ALA A 19 -23.61 -8.45 9.04
CA ALA A 19 -22.66 -7.91 8.08
C ALA A 19 -21.25 -8.34 8.52
N CYS A 20 -20.86 -9.54 8.08
CA CYS A 20 -19.46 -9.92 7.97
C CYS A 20 -18.76 -8.91 7.06
N SER A 21 -17.77 -8.21 7.61
CA SER A 21 -16.61 -7.58 6.98
C SER A 21 -16.27 -6.37 7.83
N THR A 22 -15.52 -6.62 8.88
CA THR A 22 -14.74 -5.62 9.60
C THR A 22 -13.81 -4.89 8.62
N PHE A 23 -14.31 -3.91 7.87
CA PHE A 23 -13.52 -2.76 7.44
C PHE A 23 -13.46 -1.80 8.62
N VAL A 24 -12.74 -2.28 9.63
CA VAL A 24 -12.33 -1.54 10.81
C VAL A 24 -11.14 -0.71 10.34
N ASP A 25 -11.43 0.32 9.56
CA ASP A 25 -10.56 1.49 9.42
C ASP A 25 -10.74 2.29 10.73
N ILE A 26 -10.36 1.68 11.86
CA ILE A 26 -10.45 2.31 13.18
C ILE A 26 -9.16 3.08 13.41
N ALA A 27 -9.32 4.41 13.38
CA ALA A 27 -8.54 5.38 14.12
C ALA A 27 -7.02 5.35 13.89
N GLY A 28 -6.55 5.82 12.73
CA GLY A 28 -5.23 6.44 12.57
C GLY A 28 -4.00 5.60 12.97
N LEU A 29 -4.17 4.31 13.23
CA LEU A 29 -3.11 3.39 13.61
C LEU A 29 -2.44 2.90 12.32
N PRO A 30 -1.09 2.96 12.24
CA PRO A 30 -0.39 2.45 11.07
C PRO A 30 -0.61 0.94 10.93
N HIS A 31 -1.31 0.54 9.88
CA HIS A 31 -1.36 -0.86 9.46
C HIS A 31 -0.07 -1.22 8.71
N THR A 32 0.32 -2.49 8.71
CA THR A 32 1.48 -2.93 7.92
C THR A 32 1.20 -2.74 6.43
N GLY A 33 2.21 -2.32 5.66
CA GLY A 33 2.07 -2.05 4.23
C GLY A 33 2.23 -0.57 3.85
N ALA A 34 1.78 -0.23 2.65
CA ALA A 34 1.79 1.13 2.14
C ALA A 34 0.70 1.97 2.82
N GLN A 35 1.08 3.14 3.30
CA GLN A 35 0.22 4.08 4.00
C GLN A 35 -0.26 5.19 3.06
N ILE A 36 -1.41 5.78 3.37
CA ILE A 36 -1.98 6.91 2.61
C ILE A 36 -1.05 8.14 2.56
N ASN A 37 -0.14 8.28 3.51
CA ASN A 37 0.84 9.36 3.59
C ASN A 37 2.13 9.07 2.79
N GLY A 38 2.15 8.01 1.98
CA GLY A 38 3.30 7.60 1.18
C GLY A 38 4.42 6.92 1.97
N THR A 39 4.19 6.53 3.23
CA THR A 39 5.15 5.75 4.02
C THR A 39 4.88 4.24 3.89
N TYR A 40 5.86 3.40 4.25
CA TYR A 40 5.69 1.95 4.30
C TYR A 40 6.03 1.43 5.69
N VAL A 41 5.11 0.69 6.29
CA VAL A 41 5.27 0.07 7.62
C VAL A 41 5.61 -1.42 7.43
N PRO A 42 6.77 -1.90 7.90
CA PRO A 42 7.17 -3.28 7.65
C PRO A 42 6.32 -4.26 8.46
N THR A 43 5.97 -5.37 7.82
CA THR A 43 5.24 -6.49 8.44
C THR A 43 6.10 -7.19 9.50
N ASN A 44 5.46 -7.93 10.41
CA ASN A 44 6.19 -8.75 11.38
C ASN A 44 7.05 -9.82 10.70
N ALA A 45 6.57 -10.37 9.58
CA ALA A 45 7.34 -11.30 8.76
C ALA A 45 8.63 -10.64 8.24
N GLU A 46 8.54 -9.45 7.64
CA GLU A 46 9.71 -8.69 7.15
C GLU A 46 10.68 -8.32 8.28
N LYS A 47 10.18 -7.94 9.46
CA LYS A 47 11.01 -7.67 10.64
C LYS A 47 11.72 -8.92 11.17
N SER A 48 11.13 -10.11 10.99
CA SER A 48 11.69 -11.38 11.48
C SER A 48 12.78 -11.95 10.58
N LEU A 49 12.93 -11.44 9.35
CA LEU A 49 13.92 -11.94 8.40
C LEU A 49 15.37 -11.75 8.89
N ASP A 50 16.23 -12.68 8.49
CA ASP A 50 17.68 -12.58 8.68
C ASP A 50 18.34 -11.63 7.65
N CYS A 51 19.61 -11.28 7.85
CA CYS A 51 20.31 -10.32 6.97
C CYS A 51 20.37 -10.79 5.50
N ARG A 52 20.51 -12.10 5.25
CA ARG A 52 20.58 -12.64 3.89
C ARG A 52 19.22 -12.53 3.20
N GLN A 53 18.16 -12.91 3.91
CA GLN A 53 16.78 -12.80 3.44
C GLN A 53 16.37 -11.35 3.20
N LEU A 54 16.72 -10.44 4.11
CA LEU A 54 16.49 -9.00 3.95
C LEU A 54 17.20 -8.45 2.72
N LYS A 55 18.47 -8.82 2.49
CA LYS A 55 19.21 -8.40 1.30
C LYS A 55 18.50 -8.84 0.02
N VAL A 56 18.07 -10.11 -0.05
CA VAL A 56 17.31 -10.63 -1.20
C VAL A 56 16.00 -9.88 -1.41
N GLN A 57 15.27 -9.57 -0.33
CA GLN A 57 14.03 -8.80 -0.41
C GLN A 57 14.28 -7.37 -0.89
N VAL A 58 15.32 -6.70 -0.39
CA VAL A 58 15.69 -5.35 -0.84
C VAL A 58 16.07 -5.35 -2.32
N THR A 59 16.91 -6.29 -2.77
CA THR A 59 17.31 -6.35 -4.19
C THR A 59 16.13 -6.68 -5.09
N SER A 60 15.29 -7.65 -4.73
CA SER A 60 14.09 -7.97 -5.49
C SER A 60 13.11 -6.79 -5.56
N GLN A 61 13.01 -6.02 -4.48
CA GLN A 61 12.16 -4.83 -4.45
C GLN A 61 12.75 -3.68 -5.30
N ILE A 62 14.09 -3.54 -5.37
CA ILE A 62 14.77 -2.63 -6.31
C ILE A 62 14.48 -3.04 -7.75
N ASP A 63 14.63 -4.33 -8.10
CA ASP A 63 14.38 -4.84 -9.45
C ASP A 63 12.93 -4.58 -9.88
N ARG A 64 11.96 -4.88 -9.00
CA ARG A 64 10.55 -4.55 -9.23
C ARG A 64 10.33 -3.05 -9.43
N THR A 65 11.04 -2.20 -8.68
CA THR A 65 10.94 -0.74 -8.81
C THR A 65 11.46 -0.28 -10.17
N LYS A 66 12.54 -0.90 -10.67
CA LYS A 66 13.06 -0.68 -12.03
C LYS A 66 12.05 -1.13 -13.08
N GLU A 67 11.44 -2.32 -12.95
CA GLU A 67 10.42 -2.83 -13.87
C GLU A 67 9.21 -1.89 -13.99
N ILE A 68 8.66 -1.41 -12.86
CA ILE A 68 7.51 -0.50 -12.86
C ILE A 68 7.82 0.77 -13.64
N SER A 69 9.05 1.29 -13.52
CA SER A 69 9.43 2.53 -14.16
C SER A 69 9.40 2.50 -15.70
N ILE A 70 9.59 1.31 -16.29
CA ILE A 70 9.55 1.13 -17.73
C ILE A 70 8.12 1.43 -18.25
N ALA A 71 7.10 1.13 -17.45
CA ALA A 71 5.70 1.39 -17.80
C ALA A 71 5.26 2.84 -17.57
N VAL A 72 6.03 3.64 -16.83
CA VAL A 72 5.63 5.01 -16.43
C VAL A 72 5.45 5.97 -17.63
N PRO A 73 6.36 6.02 -18.63
CA PRO A 73 6.17 6.88 -19.80
C PRO A 73 4.92 6.52 -20.61
N GLU A 74 4.60 5.24 -20.72
CA GLU A 74 3.39 4.79 -21.43
C GLU A 74 2.11 5.16 -20.68
N ASP A 75 2.07 4.93 -19.38
CA ASP A 75 0.90 5.22 -18.55
C ASP A 75 0.61 6.73 -18.53
N LYS A 76 1.66 7.57 -18.49
CA LYS A 76 1.51 9.02 -18.64
C LYS A 76 0.84 9.40 -19.97
N ARG A 77 1.26 8.79 -21.08
CA ARG A 77 0.67 9.06 -22.41
C ARG A 77 -0.79 8.63 -22.50
N ARG A 78 -1.18 7.56 -21.80
CA ARG A 78 -2.56 7.05 -21.79
C ARG A 78 -3.51 7.95 -20.99
N GLY A 79 -2.99 8.75 -20.07
CA GLY A 79 -3.79 9.69 -19.26
C GLY A 79 -4.69 8.99 -18.22
N PRO A 80 -5.37 9.77 -17.36
CA PRO A 80 -6.24 9.23 -16.31
C PRO A 80 -7.41 8.46 -16.93
N LYS A 81 -7.51 7.16 -16.63
CA LYS A 81 -8.58 6.28 -17.15
C LYS A 81 -9.95 6.58 -16.54
N THR A 82 -10.01 7.28 -15.40
CA THR A 82 -11.26 7.51 -14.65
C THR A 82 -11.37 8.93 -14.11
N VAL A 83 -12.61 9.43 -13.96
CA VAL A 83 -12.91 10.73 -13.34
C VAL A 83 -12.36 10.81 -11.91
N ALA A 84 -12.38 9.70 -11.16
CA ALA A 84 -11.77 9.61 -9.84
C ALA A 84 -10.25 9.84 -9.87
N SER A 85 -9.54 9.31 -10.87
CA SER A 85 -8.09 9.57 -11.04
C SER A 85 -7.78 11.02 -11.43
N LEU A 86 -8.72 11.69 -12.12
CA LEU A 86 -8.62 13.13 -12.41
C LEU A 86 -8.84 13.97 -11.13
N PHE A 87 -9.83 13.64 -10.31
CA PHE A 87 -10.02 14.32 -9.02
C PHE A 87 -8.84 14.10 -8.08
N ALA A 88 -8.27 12.90 -8.04
CA ALA A 88 -7.09 12.60 -7.24
C ALA A 88 -5.81 13.30 -7.75
N GLN A 89 -5.73 13.68 -9.04
CA GLN A 89 -4.71 14.60 -9.55
C GLN A 89 -4.91 16.01 -9.00
N ILE A 90 -6.15 16.51 -9.00
CA ILE A 90 -6.49 17.87 -8.62
C ILE A 90 -6.36 18.07 -7.10
N THR A 91 -6.73 17.08 -6.29
CA THR A 91 -6.63 17.14 -4.82
C THR A 91 -5.24 16.81 -4.29
N GLY A 92 -4.26 16.47 -5.16
CA GLY A 92 -2.87 16.21 -4.77
C GLY A 92 -2.66 14.94 -3.92
N THR A 93 -3.69 14.13 -3.75
CA THR A 93 -3.70 12.99 -2.81
C THR A 93 -3.24 11.66 -3.44
N SER A 94 -2.96 11.62 -4.74
CA SER A 94 -2.30 10.46 -5.33
C SER A 94 -1.39 10.89 -6.47
N SER A 95 -0.13 10.49 -6.39
CA SER A 95 0.94 10.56 -7.39
C SER A 95 0.52 10.99 -8.80
N ARG A 96 0.25 12.28 -9.01
CA ARG A 96 -0.08 12.93 -10.30
C ARG A 96 -0.95 12.08 -11.26
N GLY A 97 -1.90 11.30 -10.73
CA GLY A 97 -2.89 10.47 -11.44
C GLY A 97 -2.38 9.43 -12.44
N VAL A 98 -1.09 9.10 -12.36
CA VAL A 98 -0.52 8.01 -13.15
C VAL A 98 -0.30 6.86 -12.18
N LYS A 99 -1.15 5.82 -12.28
CA LYS A 99 -1.17 4.67 -11.36
C LYS A 99 0.22 4.06 -11.17
N THR A 100 0.98 3.98 -12.27
CA THR A 100 2.35 3.46 -12.27
C THR A 100 3.34 4.33 -11.47
N ILE A 101 3.14 5.65 -11.37
CA ILE A 101 3.97 6.52 -10.51
C ILE A 101 3.68 6.24 -9.03
N ALA A 102 2.41 6.04 -8.66
CA ALA A 102 2.07 5.65 -7.28
C ALA A 102 2.65 4.27 -6.93
N GLU A 103 2.56 3.31 -7.85
CA GLU A 103 3.16 1.98 -7.68
C GLU A 103 4.69 2.07 -7.55
N TYR A 104 5.33 2.93 -8.34
CA TYR A 104 6.76 3.20 -8.26
C TYR A 104 7.16 3.76 -6.89
N ASP A 105 6.46 4.78 -6.42
CA ASP A 105 6.74 5.42 -5.13
C ASP A 105 6.58 4.44 -3.97
N ASN A 106 5.51 3.65 -3.98
CA ASN A 106 5.29 2.61 -2.98
C ASN A 106 6.39 1.53 -2.99
N ALA A 107 6.81 1.10 -4.18
CA ALA A 107 7.86 0.10 -4.34
C ALA A 107 9.22 0.61 -3.82
N ARG A 108 9.58 1.85 -4.16
CA ARG A 108 10.79 2.51 -3.65
C ARG A 108 10.76 2.68 -2.14
N MET A 109 9.62 3.11 -1.59
CA MET A 109 9.47 3.32 -0.15
C MET A 109 9.59 2.01 0.62
N ARG A 110 9.02 0.91 0.11
CA ARG A 110 9.23 -0.41 0.70
C ARG A 110 10.70 -0.83 0.70
N ALA A 111 11.42 -0.64 -0.41
CA ALA A 111 12.86 -0.93 -0.46
C ALA A 111 13.63 -0.14 0.62
N ARG A 112 13.33 1.17 0.75
CA ARG A 112 13.94 2.04 1.76
C ARG A 112 13.66 1.56 3.19
N THR A 113 12.40 1.22 3.49
CA THR A 113 12.03 0.69 4.81
C THR A 113 12.73 -0.63 5.11
N LEU A 114 12.81 -1.57 4.15
CA LEU A 114 13.53 -2.83 4.35
C LEU A 114 15.03 -2.62 4.59
N ASN A 115 15.63 -1.65 3.91
CA ASN A 115 17.03 -1.28 4.12
C ASN A 115 17.26 -0.60 5.48
N GLU A 116 16.26 0.12 6.01
CA GLU A 116 16.27 0.61 7.40
C GLU A 116 16.21 -0.55 8.40
N VAL A 117 15.38 -1.57 8.14
CA VAL A 117 15.35 -2.78 8.97
C VAL A 117 16.71 -3.47 8.95
N MET A 118 17.38 -3.56 7.80
CA MET A 118 18.76 -4.07 7.70
C MET A 118 19.72 -3.26 8.57
N ARG A 119 19.66 -1.93 8.50
CA ARG A 119 20.49 -1.03 9.31
C ARG A 119 20.26 -1.23 10.80
N SER A 120 19.01 -1.32 11.23
CA SER A 120 18.65 -1.55 12.64
C SER A 120 19.21 -2.88 13.19
N LYS A 121 19.39 -3.86 12.32
CA LYS A 121 19.97 -5.18 12.62
C LYS A 121 21.49 -5.25 12.39
N HIS A 122 22.14 -4.12 12.09
CA HIS A 122 23.58 -4.06 11.79
C HIS A 122 23.99 -4.93 10.58
N CYS A 123 23.07 -5.15 9.64
CA CYS A 123 23.36 -5.82 8.38
C CYS A 123 23.99 -4.84 7.37
N PRO A 124 24.81 -5.30 6.40
CA PRO A 124 25.29 -4.47 5.31
C PRO A 124 24.13 -3.95 4.45
N THR A 125 23.95 -2.63 4.36
CA THR A 125 22.88 -1.99 3.60
C THR A 125 23.20 -1.87 2.11
N VAL A 126 22.18 -1.66 1.29
CA VAL A 126 22.29 -1.35 -0.14
C VAL A 126 22.07 0.16 -0.36
N ASP A 127 22.83 0.77 -1.28
CA ASP A 127 22.58 2.13 -1.71
C ASP A 127 21.44 2.16 -2.73
N ILE A 128 20.21 2.33 -2.23
CA ILE A 128 18.99 2.32 -3.05
C ILE A 128 18.96 3.50 -4.03
N ASP A 129 19.49 4.65 -3.63
CA ASP A 129 19.43 5.86 -4.46
C ASP A 129 20.43 5.77 -5.62
N ALA A 130 21.60 5.17 -5.40
CA ALA A 130 22.52 4.84 -6.48
C ALA A 130 21.89 3.83 -7.47
N GLU A 131 21.25 2.77 -6.96
CA GLU A 131 20.63 1.71 -7.77
C GLU A 131 19.44 2.19 -8.61
N LEU A 132 18.68 3.17 -8.12
CA LEU A 132 17.48 3.68 -8.77
C LEU A 132 17.69 5.01 -9.49
N ARG A 133 18.92 5.53 -9.56
CA ARG A 133 19.20 6.88 -10.09
C ARG A 133 18.69 7.10 -11.52
N GLU A 134 18.97 6.18 -12.43
CA GLU A 134 18.50 6.28 -13.83
C GLU A 134 16.98 6.23 -13.88
N THR A 135 16.41 5.29 -13.14
CA THR A 135 14.98 5.11 -13.02
C THR A 135 14.26 6.35 -12.46
N ASP A 136 14.86 6.99 -11.46
CA ASP A 136 14.36 8.22 -10.84
C ASP A 136 14.25 9.35 -11.88
N LEU A 137 15.19 9.45 -12.82
CA LEU A 137 15.14 10.43 -13.90
C LEU A 137 13.97 10.17 -14.85
N ILE A 138 13.71 8.90 -15.19
CA ILE A 138 12.56 8.51 -16.04
C ILE A 138 11.25 8.94 -15.39
N VAL A 139 11.07 8.60 -14.11
CA VAL A 139 9.84 8.94 -13.37
C VAL A 139 9.73 10.44 -13.13
N ALA A 140 10.84 11.14 -12.89
CA ALA A 140 10.87 12.60 -12.76
C ALA A 140 10.46 13.31 -14.06
N ALA A 141 10.90 12.82 -15.22
CA ALA A 141 10.46 13.35 -16.52
C ALA A 141 8.97 13.08 -16.79
N ALA A 142 8.45 11.95 -16.31
CA ALA A 142 7.03 11.63 -16.43
C ALA A 142 6.12 12.46 -15.51
N ARG A 143 6.71 13.11 -14.52
CA ARG A 143 6.05 13.90 -13.50
C ARG A 143 5.78 15.35 -13.95
N GLY A 144 6.68 15.95 -14.72
CA GLY A 144 6.53 17.30 -15.31
C GLY A 144 5.69 17.31 -16.58
#